data_AF-A0A7S1BT50-F1
#
_entry.id   AF-A0A7S1BT50-F1
#
_cell.length_a   1.000
_cell.length_b   1.000
_cell.length_c   1.000
_cell.angle_alpha   90.00
_cell.angle_beta   90.00
_cell.angle_gamma   90.00
#
_symmetry.space_group_name_H-M   'P 1'
#
loop_
_entity.id
_entity.type
_entity.pdbx_description
1 polymer ?
#
loop_
_entity_poly.entity_id
_entity_poly.type
_entity_poly.pdbx_seq_one_letter_code
_entity_poly.pdbx_strand_id
1 'polypeptide(L)'
;MSSSKKLSCREVWEEMNASLLKSKFVRNYSRCIDMSDYTVATDLFPLEALKVYSAWNLEDPIDENDRMKYFSAHRGGSQGDYRSGMRKKIANVVECLSKFPQSKRAVVTVPNDPAPKHSSDDDAKCMREMHFYLDEVGEGTVLLNGTVWMRAQAAEIFPKNVHFVGSLMNRVARGLAEEGREGIKVGSLYYLATTLVSIRED
;
A
#
# COMPACT_ATOMS: atom_id res chain seq x y z
N MET A 1 -6.23 22.08 -10.87
CA MET A 1 -5.78 20.75 -11.34
C MET A 1 -7.02 19.95 -11.68
N SER A 2 -7.12 19.40 -12.89
CA SER A 2 -8.23 18.52 -13.27
C SER A 2 -8.33 17.41 -12.24
N SER A 3 -9.46 17.30 -11.54
CA SER A 3 -9.76 16.19 -10.63
C SER A 3 -9.71 14.92 -11.46
N SER A 4 -8.59 14.18 -11.42
CA SER A 4 -8.54 12.88 -12.08
C SER A 4 -9.62 12.03 -11.43
N LYS A 5 -10.52 11.45 -12.23
CA LYS A 5 -11.56 10.54 -11.75
C LYS A 5 -10.94 9.55 -10.75
N LYS A 6 -11.50 9.47 -9.54
CA LYS A 6 -11.14 8.45 -8.56
C LYS A 6 -11.68 7.10 -9.06
N LEU A 7 -10.85 6.07 -9.01
CA LEU A 7 -11.21 4.71 -9.42
C LEU A 7 -11.11 3.78 -8.22
N SER A 8 -11.94 2.74 -8.18
CA SER A 8 -11.80 1.65 -7.21
C SER A 8 -10.50 0.87 -7.43
N CYS A 9 -10.04 0.13 -6.43
CA CYS A 9 -8.85 -0.72 -6.57
C CYS A 9 -9.00 -1.74 -7.72
N ARG A 10 -10.20 -2.29 -7.93
CA ARG A 10 -10.46 -3.23 -9.04
C ARG A 10 -10.37 -2.57 -10.41
N GLU A 11 -10.98 -1.40 -10.59
CA GLU A 11 -10.88 -0.65 -11.86
C GLU A 11 -9.42 -0.28 -12.16
N VAL A 12 -8.65 0.11 -11.16
CA VAL A 12 -7.21 0.41 -11.33
C VAL A 12 -6.43 -0.84 -11.77
N TRP A 13 -6.71 -2.00 -11.18
CA TRP A 13 -6.08 -3.26 -11.58
C TRP A 13 -6.41 -3.63 -13.04
N GLU A 14 -7.67 -3.50 -13.44
CA GLU A 14 -8.13 -3.72 -14.81
C GLU A 14 -7.46 -2.75 -15.79
N GLU A 15 -7.35 -1.46 -15.41
CA GLU A 15 -6.67 -0.44 -16.21
C GLU A 15 -5.18 -0.73 -16.41
N MET A 16 -4.48 -1.15 -15.34
CA MET A 16 -3.08 -1.57 -15.43
C MET A 16 -2.91 -2.68 -16.46
N ASN A 17 -3.72 -3.74 -16.37
CA ASN A 17 -3.68 -4.86 -17.30
C ASN A 17 -4.00 -4.42 -18.73
N ALA A 18 -5.05 -3.63 -18.94
CA ALA A 18 -5.43 -3.13 -20.26
C ALA A 18 -4.35 -2.25 -20.91
N SER A 19 -3.63 -1.46 -20.11
CA SER A 19 -2.51 -0.63 -20.58
C SER A 19 -1.33 -1.49 -21.03
N LEU A 20 -1.07 -2.59 -20.31
CA LEU A 20 0.04 -3.50 -20.58
C LEU A 20 -0.23 -4.48 -21.73
N LEU A 21 -1.48 -4.63 -22.17
CA LEU A 21 -1.78 -5.27 -23.45
C LEU A 21 -1.24 -4.46 -24.65
N LYS A 22 -1.03 -3.15 -24.48
CA LYS A 22 -0.59 -2.23 -25.55
C LYS A 22 0.88 -1.85 -25.47
N SER A 23 1.54 -2.12 -24.34
CA SER A 23 2.94 -1.76 -24.10
C SER A 23 3.59 -2.75 -23.14
N LYS A 24 4.88 -3.02 -23.33
CA LYS A 24 5.66 -3.86 -22.41
C LYS A 24 5.77 -3.25 -21.00
N PHE A 25 5.80 -1.93 -20.91
CA PHE A 25 5.82 -1.20 -19.64
C PHE A 25 5.18 0.18 -19.78
N VAL A 26 4.77 0.75 -18.64
CA VAL A 26 4.32 2.14 -18.53
C VAL A 26 5.23 2.87 -17.54
N ARG A 27 5.76 4.04 -17.92
CA ARG A 27 6.56 4.88 -17.02
C ARG A 27 5.68 5.88 -16.30
N ASN A 28 5.99 6.14 -15.04
CA ASN A 28 5.31 7.12 -14.18
C ASN A 28 3.79 6.92 -14.15
N TYR A 29 3.35 5.67 -14.00
CA TYR A 29 1.94 5.36 -13.83
C TYR A 29 1.43 6.02 -12.54
N SER A 30 0.35 6.80 -12.65
CA SER A 30 -0.26 7.45 -11.50
C SER A 30 -1.78 7.42 -11.53
N ARG A 31 -2.39 7.13 -10.38
CA ARG A 31 -3.85 7.14 -10.20
C ARG A 31 -4.25 7.61 -8.81
N CYS A 32 -5.40 8.27 -8.73
CA CYS A 32 -6.10 8.46 -7.46
C CYS A 32 -7.07 7.29 -7.28
N ILE A 33 -6.89 6.54 -6.21
CA ILE A 33 -7.61 5.30 -5.91
C ILE A 33 -8.54 5.56 -4.73
N ASP A 34 -9.79 5.15 -4.85
CA ASP A 34 -10.69 5.04 -3.70
C ASP A 34 -10.33 3.79 -2.89
N MET A 35 -9.97 3.99 -1.62
CA MET A 35 -9.53 2.94 -0.71
C MET A 35 -10.64 2.47 0.25
N SER A 36 -11.88 2.92 0.03
CA SER A 36 -13.06 2.45 0.78
C SER A 36 -13.26 0.93 0.69
N ASP A 37 -12.92 0.33 -0.46
CA ASP A 37 -12.68 -1.10 -0.62
C ASP A 37 -11.35 -1.32 -1.36
N TYR A 38 -10.37 -1.83 -0.60
CA TYR A 38 -9.03 -2.12 -1.10
C TYR A 38 -8.82 -3.60 -1.47
N THR A 39 -9.89 -4.41 -1.49
CA THR A 39 -9.80 -5.84 -1.77
C THR A 39 -9.92 -6.12 -3.26
N VAL A 40 -8.87 -6.69 -3.85
CA VAL A 40 -8.90 -7.22 -5.22
C VAL A 40 -8.57 -8.71 -5.19
N ALA A 41 -9.55 -9.54 -4.90
CA ALA A 41 -9.34 -10.99 -4.92
C ALA A 41 -9.16 -11.52 -6.36
N THR A 42 -8.22 -12.44 -6.52
CA THR A 42 -7.90 -13.16 -7.77
C THR A 42 -7.54 -14.61 -7.44
N ASP A 43 -7.43 -15.49 -8.44
CA ASP A 43 -6.99 -16.87 -8.21
C ASP A 43 -5.57 -16.93 -7.62
N LEU A 44 -4.69 -16.03 -8.08
CA LEU A 44 -3.33 -15.92 -7.53
C LEU A 44 -3.35 -15.38 -6.10
N PHE A 45 -4.23 -14.43 -5.80
CA PHE A 45 -4.38 -13.77 -4.51
C PHE A 45 -5.81 -13.89 -3.98
N PRO A 46 -6.20 -15.05 -3.43
CA PRO A 46 -7.45 -15.17 -2.70
C PRO A 46 -7.42 -14.30 -1.44
N LEU A 47 -8.58 -13.98 -0.88
CA LEU A 47 -8.72 -13.06 0.25
C LEU A 47 -7.87 -13.47 1.46
N GLU A 48 -7.78 -14.76 1.72
CA GLU A 48 -7.00 -15.34 2.81
C GLU A 48 -5.51 -15.06 2.60
N ALA A 49 -5.01 -15.25 1.38
CA ALA A 49 -3.62 -14.91 1.06
C ALA A 49 -3.38 -13.41 1.29
N LEU A 50 -4.25 -12.54 0.77
CA LEU A 50 -4.14 -11.09 0.94
C LEU A 50 -4.06 -10.67 2.42
N LYS A 51 -4.93 -11.25 3.26
CA LYS A 51 -4.93 -11.02 4.71
C LYS A 51 -3.63 -11.47 5.37
N VAL A 52 -3.14 -12.66 5.06
CA VAL A 52 -1.91 -13.22 5.67
C VAL A 52 -0.68 -12.40 5.26
N TYR A 53 -0.54 -12.01 3.99
CA TYR A 53 0.55 -11.13 3.53
C TYR A 53 0.52 -9.77 4.23
N SER A 54 -0.67 -9.19 4.37
CA SER A 54 -0.83 -7.87 4.98
C SER A 54 -0.53 -7.92 6.47
N ALA A 55 -1.06 -8.92 7.18
CA ALA A 55 -0.77 -9.15 8.60
C ALA A 55 0.73 -9.36 8.84
N TRP A 56 1.39 -10.18 8.02
CA TRP A 56 2.85 -10.37 8.09
C TRP A 56 3.61 -9.06 7.99
N ASN A 57 3.30 -8.26 6.97
CA ASN A 57 3.99 -6.99 6.72
C ASN A 57 3.63 -5.89 7.74
N LEU A 58 2.48 -6.00 8.42
CA LEU A 58 2.09 -5.13 9.53
C LEU A 58 2.67 -5.57 10.89
N GLU A 59 3.51 -6.61 10.92
CA GLU A 59 4.02 -7.24 12.15
C GLU A 59 2.91 -7.78 13.06
N ASP A 60 1.77 -8.16 12.50
CA ASP A 60 0.72 -8.86 13.23
C ASP A 60 1.06 -10.36 13.38
N PRO A 61 0.54 -11.03 14.42
CA PRO A 61 0.60 -12.48 14.51
C PRO A 61 -0.09 -13.14 13.31
N ILE A 62 0.56 -14.14 12.72
CA ILE A 62 -0.03 -15.01 11.70
C ILE A 62 0.19 -16.48 12.07
N ASP A 63 -0.71 -17.35 11.64
CA ASP A 63 -0.53 -18.80 11.77
C ASP A 63 0.57 -19.29 10.81
N GLU A 64 1.44 -20.18 11.28
CA GLU A 64 2.56 -20.66 10.47
C GLU A 64 2.09 -21.59 9.33
N ASN A 65 0.97 -22.32 9.48
CA ASN A 65 0.40 -23.10 8.39
C ASN A 65 -0.14 -22.20 7.29
N ASP A 66 -0.78 -21.08 7.64
CA ASP A 66 -1.22 -20.08 6.68
C ASP A 66 -0.02 -19.45 5.97
N ARG A 67 1.07 -19.14 6.70
CA ARG A 67 2.31 -18.66 6.09
C ARG A 67 2.84 -19.66 5.06
N MET A 68 3.01 -20.92 5.44
CA MET A 68 3.51 -21.97 4.54
C MET A 68 2.60 -22.18 3.32
N LYS A 69 1.29 -22.06 3.51
CA LYS A 69 0.29 -22.23 2.44
C LYS A 69 0.31 -21.07 1.43
N TYR A 70 0.45 -19.84 1.89
CA TYR A 70 0.24 -18.66 1.03
C TYR A 70 1.54 -18.02 0.55
N PHE A 71 2.67 -18.20 1.22
CA PHE A 71 3.94 -17.59 0.86
C PHE A 71 4.64 -18.33 -0.29
N SER A 72 4.97 -17.60 -1.36
CA SER A 72 5.75 -18.14 -2.48
C SER A 72 6.55 -17.05 -3.19
N ALA A 73 7.58 -17.45 -3.94
CA ALA A 73 8.38 -16.53 -4.75
C ALA A 73 7.51 -15.79 -5.78
N HIS A 74 6.59 -16.49 -6.45
CA HIS A 74 5.70 -15.93 -7.46
C HIS A 74 4.74 -14.87 -6.87
N ARG A 75 4.28 -15.05 -5.64
CA ARG A 75 3.44 -14.06 -4.93
C ARG A 75 4.25 -12.88 -4.37
N GLY A 76 5.50 -12.73 -4.78
CA GLY A 76 6.33 -11.54 -4.63
C GLY A 76 7.53 -11.68 -3.68
N GLY A 77 7.77 -12.86 -3.12
CA GLY A 77 9.01 -13.21 -2.42
C GLY A 77 9.49 -12.16 -1.40
N SER A 78 10.81 -12.03 -1.27
CA SER A 78 11.47 -11.12 -0.33
C SER A 78 11.31 -9.64 -0.69
N GLN A 79 11.19 -9.28 -1.97
CA GLN A 79 10.91 -7.89 -2.41
C GLN A 79 9.61 -7.32 -1.82
N GLY A 80 8.66 -8.19 -1.48
CA GLY A 80 7.39 -7.84 -0.85
C GLY A 80 7.36 -7.92 0.67
N ASP A 81 8.50 -8.18 1.32
CA ASP A 81 8.63 -8.15 2.79
C ASP A 81 8.93 -6.72 3.25
N TYR A 82 7.95 -6.08 3.87
CA TYR A 82 8.03 -4.74 4.44
C TYR A 82 8.02 -4.74 5.97
N ARG A 83 8.05 -5.93 6.58
CA ARG A 83 7.77 -6.16 7.99
C ARG A 83 8.65 -5.33 8.92
N SER A 84 9.95 -5.27 8.63
CA SER A 84 10.96 -4.71 9.54
C SER A 84 10.59 -3.31 10.08
N GLY A 85 10.27 -3.28 11.38
CA GLY A 85 9.98 -2.07 12.14
C GLY A 85 8.63 -1.42 11.81
N MET A 86 7.74 -2.12 11.10
CA MET A 86 6.48 -1.55 10.63
C MET A 86 5.60 -1.06 11.78
N ARG A 87 5.51 -1.79 12.90
CA ARG A 87 4.72 -1.36 14.06
C ARG A 87 5.19 -0.02 14.62
N LYS A 88 6.51 0.17 14.72
CA LYS A 88 7.10 1.44 15.18
C LYS A 88 6.83 2.58 14.20
N LYS A 89 6.92 2.32 12.89
CA LYS A 89 6.63 3.32 11.84
C LYS A 89 5.16 3.76 11.90
N ILE A 90 4.24 2.82 12.07
CA ILE A 90 2.80 3.10 12.23
C ILE A 90 2.54 3.95 13.49
N ALA A 91 3.10 3.55 14.64
CA ALA A 91 2.96 4.31 15.88
C ALA A 91 3.46 5.76 15.73
N ASN A 92 4.58 5.96 15.05
CA ASN A 92 5.11 7.30 14.75
C ASN A 92 4.16 8.13 13.87
N VAL A 93 3.52 7.52 12.86
CA VAL A 93 2.51 8.20 12.02
C VAL A 93 1.28 8.58 12.84
N VAL A 94 0.77 7.66 13.67
CA VAL A 94 -0.39 7.90 14.54
C VAL A 94 -0.10 9.03 15.52
N GLU A 95 1.05 8.99 16.21
CA GLU A 95 1.48 10.06 17.12
C GLU A 95 1.58 11.41 16.40
N CYS A 96 2.20 11.42 15.21
CA CYS A 96 2.38 12.61 14.40
C CYS A 96 1.04 13.25 14.02
N LEU A 97 0.09 12.47 13.50
CA LEU A 97 -1.21 12.98 13.05
C LEU A 97 -2.18 13.26 14.22
N SER A 98 -2.03 12.56 15.35
CA SER A 98 -2.77 12.86 16.58
C SER A 98 -2.39 14.23 17.13
N LYS A 99 -1.08 14.49 17.29
CA LYS A 99 -0.55 15.76 17.84
C LYS A 99 -0.53 16.90 16.82
N PHE A 100 -0.30 16.60 15.55
CA PHE A 100 -0.11 17.58 14.48
C PHE A 100 -0.92 17.17 13.23
N PRO A 101 -2.24 17.38 13.20
CA PRO A 101 -3.13 16.86 12.14
C PRO A 101 -2.80 17.34 10.73
N GLN A 102 -2.15 18.51 10.60
CA GLN A 102 -1.71 19.09 9.32
C GLN A 102 -0.23 18.77 8.98
N SER A 103 0.40 17.86 9.72
CA SER A 103 1.80 17.53 9.56
C SER A 103 2.08 16.92 8.19
N LYS A 104 3.11 17.45 7.52
CA LYS A 104 3.67 16.92 6.27
C LYS A 104 4.73 15.84 6.51
N ARG A 105 4.87 15.38 7.76
CA ARG A 105 5.94 14.44 8.21
C ARG A 105 5.39 13.08 8.64
N ALA A 106 4.09 12.86 8.47
CA ALA A 106 3.47 11.56 8.72
C ALA A 106 3.80 10.61 7.57
N VAL A 107 4.93 9.90 7.67
CA VAL A 107 5.48 9.07 6.59
C VAL A 107 5.96 7.70 7.09
N VAL A 108 5.75 6.67 6.26
CA VAL A 108 6.36 5.34 6.37
C VAL A 108 7.37 5.17 5.23
N THR A 109 8.62 4.81 5.51
CA THR A 109 9.68 4.57 4.51
C THR A 109 10.14 3.10 4.47
N VAL A 110 10.44 2.59 3.26
CA VAL A 110 10.78 1.18 3.00
C VAL A 110 11.69 1.01 1.77
N PRO A 111 12.83 0.31 1.84
CA PRO A 111 13.83 0.38 2.90
C PRO A 111 14.45 1.79 2.90
N ASN A 112 15.09 2.14 4.00
CA ASN A 112 15.78 3.42 4.15
C ASN A 112 17.30 3.28 3.94
N ASP A 113 17.73 2.28 3.16
CA ASP A 113 19.15 2.07 2.83
C ASP A 113 19.54 3.01 1.67
N PRO A 114 20.48 3.96 1.89
CA PRO A 114 20.94 4.85 0.83
C PRO A 114 21.82 4.15 -0.24
N ALA A 115 22.28 2.91 0.00
CA ALA A 115 23.18 2.17 -0.90
C ALA A 115 22.71 0.71 -1.12
N PRO A 116 21.51 0.49 -1.68
CA PRO A 116 20.94 -0.85 -1.85
C PRO A 116 21.80 -1.70 -2.79
N LYS A 117 21.99 -2.99 -2.45
CA LYS A 117 22.70 -3.93 -3.35
C LYS A 117 21.78 -4.32 -4.50
N HIS A 118 22.20 -4.02 -5.73
CA HIS A 118 21.38 -4.28 -6.93
C HIS A 118 21.11 -5.77 -7.20
N SER A 119 21.91 -6.67 -6.64
CA SER A 119 21.72 -8.12 -6.73
C SER A 119 20.86 -8.70 -5.60
N SER A 120 20.36 -7.86 -4.69
CA SER A 120 19.59 -8.28 -3.51
C SER A 120 18.12 -7.93 -3.69
N ASP A 121 17.28 -8.96 -3.78
CA ASP A 121 15.82 -8.80 -3.76
C ASP A 121 15.33 -8.17 -2.45
N ASP A 122 16.07 -8.36 -1.36
CA ASP A 122 15.76 -7.71 -0.09
C ASP A 122 15.93 -6.19 -0.16
N ASP A 123 16.92 -5.70 -0.90
CA ASP A 123 17.15 -4.26 -1.04
C ASP A 123 16.29 -3.65 -2.17
N ALA A 124 15.80 -4.50 -3.08
CA ALA A 124 14.98 -4.14 -4.23
C ALA A 124 13.49 -3.99 -3.92
N LYS A 125 13.10 -3.58 -2.69
CA LYS A 125 11.67 -3.39 -2.35
C LYS A 125 10.93 -2.50 -3.36
N CYS A 126 9.66 -2.81 -3.62
CA CYS A 126 8.86 -2.06 -4.59
C CYS A 126 8.32 -0.76 -4.01
N MET A 127 7.66 -0.82 -2.84
CA MET A 127 7.23 0.38 -2.13
C MET A 127 8.44 1.12 -1.55
N ARG A 128 8.51 2.44 -1.74
CA ARG A 128 9.58 3.31 -1.21
C ARG A 128 9.14 4.15 -0.03
N GLU A 129 7.98 4.78 -0.16
CA GLU A 129 7.43 5.58 0.92
C GLU A 129 5.92 5.74 0.77
N MET A 130 5.29 6.07 1.89
CA MET A 130 3.88 6.42 1.96
C MET A 130 3.68 7.59 2.92
N HIS A 131 3.13 8.68 2.41
CA HIS A 131 2.75 9.87 3.16
C HIS A 131 1.28 9.79 3.52
N PHE A 132 0.93 10.20 4.74
CA PHE A 132 -0.43 10.19 5.26
C PHE A 132 -0.86 11.62 5.58
N TYR A 133 -2.13 11.93 5.34
CA TYR A 133 -2.69 13.25 5.66
C TYR A 133 -4.19 13.13 5.93
N LEU A 134 -4.73 14.10 6.66
CA LEU A 134 -6.12 14.16 7.06
C LEU A 134 -6.83 15.26 6.29
N ASP A 135 -7.99 14.94 5.71
CA ASP A 135 -8.90 15.92 5.14
C ASP A 135 -10.25 15.87 5.88
N GLU A 136 -10.69 17.00 6.40
CA GLU A 136 -12.03 17.12 7.01
C GLU A 136 -13.07 17.34 5.90
N VAL A 137 -14.08 16.48 5.86
CA VAL A 137 -15.14 16.50 4.83
C VAL A 137 -16.50 16.60 5.49
N GLY A 138 -17.09 17.80 5.46
CA GLY A 138 -18.42 18.03 6.02
C GLY A 138 -18.52 17.69 7.51
N GLU A 139 -19.74 17.40 7.97
CA GLU A 139 -20.16 17.16 9.36
C GLU A 139 -19.29 16.15 10.13
N GLY A 140 -18.16 16.60 10.69
CA GLY A 140 -17.30 15.83 11.60
C GLY A 140 -16.63 14.60 10.99
N THR A 141 -16.74 14.36 9.67
CA THR A 141 -16.07 13.23 9.01
C THR A 141 -14.64 13.64 8.64
N VAL A 142 -13.68 12.78 8.99
CA VAL A 142 -12.27 12.97 8.67
C VAL A 142 -11.81 11.82 7.79
N LEU A 143 -11.21 12.11 6.64
CA LEU A 143 -10.63 11.11 5.76
C LEU A 143 -9.13 11.03 5.98
N LEU A 144 -8.64 9.82 6.29
CA LEU A 144 -7.23 9.49 6.20
C LEU A 144 -6.90 9.17 4.75
N ASN A 145 -6.23 10.10 4.09
CA ASN A 145 -5.73 9.95 2.74
C ASN A 145 -4.24 9.60 2.75
N GLY A 146 -3.75 9.13 1.61
CA GLY A 146 -2.33 8.82 1.46
C GLY A 146 -1.77 9.10 0.08
N THR A 147 -0.46 9.22 0.01
CA THR A 147 0.31 9.19 -1.24
C THR A 147 1.38 8.12 -1.12
N VAL A 148 1.36 7.12 -2.00
CA VAL A 148 2.37 6.07 -2.04
C VAL A 148 3.26 6.21 -3.26
N TRP A 149 4.57 6.06 -3.04
CA TRP A 149 5.55 5.96 -4.10
C TRP A 149 6.11 4.54 -4.18
N MET A 150 5.91 3.94 -5.34
CA MET A 150 6.44 2.64 -5.73
C MET A 150 7.57 2.87 -6.75
N ARG A 151 8.73 2.28 -6.48
CA ARG A 151 9.80 2.15 -7.49
C ARG A 151 9.27 1.41 -8.71
N ALA A 152 8.62 0.28 -8.52
CA ALA A 152 8.01 -0.50 -9.60
C ALA A 152 6.74 -1.19 -9.11
N GLN A 153 5.86 -1.53 -10.05
CA GLN A 153 4.65 -2.31 -9.81
C GLN A 153 4.45 -3.31 -10.95
N ALA A 154 4.27 -4.59 -10.62
CA ALA A 154 3.75 -5.57 -11.58
C ALA A 154 2.23 -5.67 -11.42
N ALA A 155 1.46 -5.60 -12.51
CA ALA A 155 0.00 -5.63 -12.45
C ALA A 155 -0.52 -6.91 -11.77
N GLU A 156 0.14 -8.05 -11.98
CA GLU A 156 -0.24 -9.33 -11.36
C GLU A 156 -0.19 -9.30 -9.82
N ILE A 157 0.76 -8.56 -9.23
CA ILE A 157 0.94 -8.46 -7.76
C ILE A 157 0.28 -7.22 -7.16
N PHE A 158 -0.35 -6.37 -7.97
CA PHE A 158 -1.07 -5.19 -7.49
C PHE A 158 -2.11 -5.54 -6.42
N PRO A 159 -2.93 -6.61 -6.58
CA PRO A 159 -3.83 -7.09 -5.53
C PRO A 159 -3.21 -7.18 -4.14
N LYS A 160 -2.04 -7.82 -4.03
CA LYS A 160 -1.31 -7.95 -2.77
C LYS A 160 -0.85 -6.60 -2.23
N ASN A 161 -0.24 -5.78 -3.09
CA ASN A 161 0.35 -4.50 -2.68
C ASN A 161 -0.73 -3.51 -2.25
N VAL A 162 -1.83 -3.39 -2.99
CA VAL A 162 -2.92 -2.47 -2.65
C VAL A 162 -3.66 -2.91 -1.40
N HIS A 163 -3.82 -4.23 -1.19
CA HIS A 163 -4.43 -4.73 0.04
C HIS A 163 -3.55 -4.46 1.26
N PHE A 164 -2.23 -4.59 1.15
CA PHE A 164 -1.31 -4.19 2.21
C PHE A 164 -1.39 -2.69 2.50
N VAL A 165 -1.40 -1.84 1.46
CA VAL A 165 -1.52 -0.38 1.62
C VAL A 165 -2.85 0.00 2.29
N GLY A 166 -3.97 -0.58 1.86
CA GLY A 166 -5.26 -0.36 2.48
C GLY A 166 -5.31 -0.84 3.93
N SER A 167 -4.71 -1.99 4.22
CA SER A 167 -4.59 -2.51 5.60
C SER A 167 -3.74 -1.60 6.49
N LEU A 168 -2.67 -1.03 5.94
CA LEU A 168 -1.81 -0.05 6.60
C LEU A 168 -2.58 1.25 6.90
N MET A 169 -3.31 1.81 5.93
CA MET A 169 -4.19 2.96 6.13
C MET A 169 -5.22 2.68 7.22
N ASN A 170 -5.88 1.52 7.16
CA ASN A 170 -6.86 1.13 8.17
C ASN A 170 -6.24 1.01 9.57
N ARG A 171 -5.02 0.49 9.69
CA ARG A 171 -4.31 0.43 10.98
C ARG A 171 -4.02 1.82 11.53
N VAL A 172 -3.58 2.76 10.69
CA VAL A 172 -3.36 4.16 11.12
C VAL A 172 -4.68 4.83 11.52
N ALA A 173 -5.75 4.65 10.75
CA ALA A 173 -7.06 5.21 11.07
C ALA A 173 -7.59 4.69 12.41
N ARG A 174 -7.44 3.38 12.67
CA ARG A 174 -7.78 2.78 13.96
C ARG A 174 -6.94 3.35 15.11
N GLY A 175 -5.62 3.48 14.92
CA GLY A 175 -4.75 4.08 15.94
C GLY A 175 -5.16 5.52 16.26
N LEU A 176 -5.57 6.31 15.26
CA LEU A 176 -6.08 7.66 15.49
C LEU A 176 -7.42 7.66 16.24
N ALA A 177 -8.30 6.70 15.96
CA ALA A 177 -9.54 6.54 16.71
C ALA A 177 -9.28 6.15 18.17
N GLU A 178 -8.29 5.29 18.42
CA GLU A 178 -7.83 4.90 19.77
C GLU A 178 -7.22 6.10 20.53
N GLU A 179 -6.61 7.05 19.83
CA GLU A 179 -6.16 8.35 20.36
C GLU A 179 -7.28 9.40 20.53
N GLY A 180 -8.55 9.00 20.32
CA GLY A 180 -9.72 9.85 20.54
C GLY A 180 -10.20 10.67 19.34
N ARG A 181 -9.66 10.42 18.13
CA ARG A 181 -10.17 11.08 16.92
C ARG A 181 -11.46 10.44 16.44
N GLU A 182 -12.57 11.17 16.57
CA GLU A 182 -13.87 10.74 16.07
C GLU A 182 -14.01 10.93 14.55
N GLY A 183 -14.94 10.19 13.94
CA GLY A 183 -15.31 10.37 12.52
C GLY A 183 -14.24 9.98 11.50
N ILE A 184 -13.10 9.40 11.92
CA ILE A 184 -12.01 9.01 11.03
C ILE A 184 -12.40 7.81 10.15
N LYS A 185 -12.18 7.93 8.84
CA LYS A 185 -12.39 6.87 7.84
C LYS A 185 -11.22 6.81 6.88
N VAL A 186 -10.97 5.64 6.28
CA VAL A 186 -10.01 5.52 5.17
C VAL A 186 -10.57 6.25 3.96
N GLY A 187 -9.75 7.12 3.35
CA GLY A 187 -10.11 7.93 2.20
C GLY A 187 -9.54 7.40 0.90
N SER A 188 -8.79 8.25 0.19
CA SER A 188 -8.19 7.97 -1.11
C SER A 188 -6.68 7.85 -1.04
N LEU A 189 -6.10 7.14 -2.00
CA LEU A 189 -4.68 6.97 -2.19
C LEU A 189 -4.25 7.58 -3.52
N TYR A 190 -3.33 8.53 -3.50
CA TYR A 190 -2.57 8.87 -4.70
C TYR A 190 -1.44 7.83 -4.86
N TYR A 191 -1.53 7.05 -5.93
CA TYR A 191 -0.63 5.95 -6.20
C TYR A 191 0.31 6.32 -7.34
N LEU A 192 1.61 6.25 -7.11
CA LEU A 192 2.63 6.50 -8.12
C LEU A 192 3.56 5.29 -8.26
N ALA A 193 3.69 4.74 -9.46
CA ALA A 193 4.72 3.76 -9.80
C ALA A 193 5.62 4.28 -10.92
N THR A 194 6.94 4.32 -10.69
CA THR A 194 7.86 4.82 -11.74
C THR A 194 7.87 3.89 -12.96
N THR A 195 7.65 2.60 -12.74
CA THR A 195 7.60 1.58 -13.79
C THR A 195 6.49 0.58 -13.47
N LEU A 196 5.54 0.45 -14.38
CA LEU A 196 4.47 -0.54 -14.36
C LEU A 196 4.78 -1.60 -15.43
N VAL A 197 4.70 -2.88 -15.07
CA VAL A 197 4.91 -4.07 -15.92
C VAL A 197 3.79 -5.09 -15.70
N SER A 198 3.64 -6.10 -16.56
CA SER A 198 2.59 -7.14 -16.43
C SER A 198 2.89 -8.10 -15.30
N ILE A 199 4.05 -8.74 -15.39
CA ILE A 199 4.54 -9.72 -14.44
C ILE A 199 5.83 -9.22 -13.78
N ARG A 200 6.23 -9.89 -12.69
CA ARG A 200 7.45 -9.54 -11.96
C ARG A 200 8.73 -9.93 -12.71
N GLU A 201 8.69 -10.98 -13.53
CA GLU A 201 9.87 -11.48 -14.24
C GLU A 201 10.33 -10.47 -15.31
N ASP A 202 11.64 -10.19 -15.31
CA ASP A 202 12.30 -9.24 -16.23
C ASP A 202 12.22 -9.67 -17.71
#